data_AF-A0AAV5VZC4-F1
#
_entry.id   AF-A0AAV5VZC4-F1
#
_cell.length_a   1.000
_cell.length_b   1.000
_cell.length_c   1.000
_cell.angle_alpha   90.00
_cell.angle_beta   90.00
_cell.angle_gamma   90.00
#
_symmetry.space_group_name_H-M   'P 1'
#
loop_
_entity.id
_entity.type
_entity.pdbx_description
1 polymer ?
#
loop_
_entity_poly.entity_id
_entity_poly.type
_entity_poly.pdbx_seq_one_letter_code
_entity_poly.pdbx_strand_id
1 'polypeptide(L)'
;KRKKKDVPDASQSLPGIFRGCEPHEYLLCLKDREIRGLYGNVQVRAVVGSVRIDGGLVKEVEKHDQESWHNVCAPFKNGRPIYVAIDHTLPTSLIDHRIRWRIKDLSPAVDDILSYILRCDSSLYAILLVSKKPTVEARIAHSLHETFLAPVHTGNIRYSSNFTASFFNILLPDTRASQSYSEESVLRIDQTIDDLLAYEGPDRLSTVITGCKGVGKSTFSRKLVNYLWTDKGRPIYYMDLDIGQSEFTPPGIISCSKIGKPILDLPFNHQESFFENAVFVGNITVKEDDERKYLAAVDSLYDRYLENSPSNSILIVNTMGWIEGFGKVVLNHVCQKLYPRYVLRLSGAHECPSPMYQLPLSIASNLRQMTIGWKPGHMRIDSPLNAAHLRELTTIGYFSKCLPESRPVLSAMCEAVPFQVHFSNLCIVLPYGLRSLPDKAVFAALNLSVVALCAIGDCSLNKATRRRMLGSEELPWLVLSTPATPSIRVMGYGIIRGADMETRRLYVVTPLTTEQMNEVDSVASLQGVPLPPAFIQTQPHTHKPYILSRSDDSSTVKRSSTGVIADLYAPFISRSANMNMRKQQQRNNV
;
A
#
# COMPACT_ATOMS: atom_id res chain seq x y z
N LYS A 1 -0.90 9.69 48.92
CA LYS A 1 0.21 8.87 48.40
C LYS A 1 -0.14 7.38 48.50
N ARG A 2 -1.01 6.85 47.63
CA ARG A 2 -1.13 5.39 47.42
C ARG A 2 -0.10 5.03 46.36
N LYS A 3 0.93 4.28 46.73
CA LYS A 3 1.87 3.69 45.76
C LYS A 3 1.03 2.88 44.77
N LYS A 4 1.01 3.27 43.49
CA LYS A 4 0.59 2.37 42.41
C LYS A 4 1.43 1.10 42.60
N LYS A 5 0.79 -0.03 42.93
CA LYS A 5 1.44 -1.33 42.84
C LYS A 5 1.74 -1.50 41.35
N ASP A 6 3.02 -1.54 40.99
CA ASP A 6 3.44 -1.99 39.66
C ASP A 6 2.85 -3.39 39.46
N VAL A 7 1.89 -3.50 38.54
CA VAL A 7 1.39 -4.80 38.09
C VAL A 7 2.58 -5.49 37.42
N PRO A 8 2.95 -6.72 37.81
CA PRO A 8 4.05 -7.45 37.16
C PRO A 8 3.83 -7.50 35.65
N ASP A 9 4.86 -7.23 34.85
CA ASP A 9 4.78 -7.33 33.39
C ASP A 9 4.54 -8.80 32.99
N ALA A 10 3.35 -9.15 32.47
CA ALA A 10 3.04 -10.53 32.08
C ALA A 10 3.81 -10.99 30.84
N SER A 11 4.62 -10.13 30.19
CA SER A 11 5.61 -10.63 29.23
C SER A 11 6.60 -11.60 29.88
N GLN A 12 6.81 -11.51 31.21
CA GLN A 12 7.66 -12.42 31.98
C GLN A 12 7.05 -13.81 32.21
N SER A 13 5.78 -14.04 31.87
CA SER A 13 5.14 -15.35 32.05
C SER A 13 5.18 -16.24 30.80
N LEU A 14 5.69 -15.75 29.66
CA LEU A 14 5.81 -16.56 28.45
C LEU A 14 7.25 -17.05 28.22
N PRO A 15 7.45 -18.35 27.94
CA PRO A 15 8.78 -18.87 27.64
C PRO A 15 9.36 -18.25 26.37
N GLY A 16 10.61 -17.79 26.46
CA GLY A 16 11.37 -17.24 25.34
C GLY A 16 11.14 -15.76 25.07
N ILE A 17 10.43 -15.03 25.94
CA ILE A 17 10.26 -13.58 25.83
C ILE A 17 10.89 -12.90 27.04
N PHE A 18 11.77 -11.94 26.78
CA PHE A 18 12.51 -11.21 27.79
C PHE A 18 12.38 -9.72 27.57
N ARG A 19 12.44 -8.95 28.65
CA ARG A 19 12.33 -7.48 28.57
C ARG A 19 13.65 -6.89 28.06
N GLY A 20 13.58 -5.92 27.15
CA GLY A 20 14.74 -5.12 26.75
C GLY A 20 15.14 -4.09 27.79
N CYS A 21 16.27 -3.43 27.58
CA CYS A 21 16.70 -2.26 28.35
C CYS A 21 15.75 -1.08 28.15
N GLU A 22 15.23 -0.90 26.93
CA GLU A 22 14.27 0.13 26.60
C GLU A 22 12.83 -0.29 26.97
N PRO A 23 11.96 0.63 27.47
CA PRO A 23 10.60 0.30 27.91
C PRO A 23 9.70 -0.35 26.85
N HIS A 24 9.98 -0.10 25.57
CA HIS A 24 9.19 -0.59 24.44
C HIS A 24 9.84 -1.77 23.72
N GLU A 25 10.98 -2.25 24.20
CA GLU A 25 11.74 -3.31 23.53
C GLU A 25 11.67 -4.63 24.30
N TYR A 26 11.68 -5.72 23.53
CA TYR A 26 11.62 -7.10 24.02
C TYR A 26 12.54 -7.96 23.19
N LEU A 27 13.12 -8.99 23.81
CA LEU A 27 13.88 -10.02 23.13
C LEU A 27 12.99 -11.25 22.98
N LEU A 28 12.76 -11.64 21.74
CA LEU A 28 12.10 -12.89 21.38
C LEU A 28 13.17 -13.93 21.03
N CYS A 29 13.30 -14.93 21.88
CA CYS A 29 14.22 -16.04 21.71
C CYS A 29 13.47 -17.25 21.14
N LEU A 30 13.95 -17.75 20.01
CA LEU A 30 13.43 -18.92 19.31
C LEU A 30 14.43 -20.06 19.43
N LYS A 31 13.93 -21.25 19.73
CA LYS A 31 14.68 -22.51 19.72
C LYS A 31 14.42 -23.28 18.42
N ASP A 32 15.24 -24.31 18.19
CA ASP A 32 15.04 -25.23 17.08
C ASP A 32 13.60 -25.76 17.01
N ARG A 33 13.02 -25.76 15.80
CA ARG A 33 11.63 -26.15 15.50
C ARG A 33 10.52 -25.31 16.16
N GLU A 34 10.86 -24.25 16.90
CA GLU A 34 9.85 -23.34 17.45
C GLU A 34 9.32 -22.38 16.38
N ILE A 35 8.00 -22.26 16.34
CA ILE A 35 7.29 -21.26 15.53
C ILE A 35 6.54 -20.33 16.49
N ARG A 36 6.55 -19.02 16.21
CA ARG A 36 5.79 -18.02 16.95
C ARG A 36 4.92 -17.22 16.00
N GLY A 37 3.66 -17.00 16.35
CA GLY A 37 2.78 -16.12 15.60
C GLY A 37 2.82 -14.71 16.17
N LEU A 38 2.95 -13.70 15.31
CA LEU A 38 2.95 -12.29 15.71
C LEU A 38 1.67 -11.62 15.21
N TYR A 39 1.02 -10.88 16.10
CA TYR A 39 -0.03 -9.91 15.78
C TYR A 39 0.39 -8.51 16.23
N GLY A 40 -0.18 -7.50 15.58
CA GLY A 40 0.08 -6.10 15.83
C GLY A 40 1.00 -5.47 14.78
N ASN A 41 1.60 -4.33 15.13
CA ASN A 41 2.55 -3.59 14.32
C ASN A 41 3.80 -3.31 15.17
N VAL A 42 4.93 -3.86 14.74
CA VAL A 42 6.22 -3.76 15.44
C VAL A 42 7.36 -3.58 14.45
N GLN A 43 8.51 -3.17 14.98
CA GLN A 43 9.76 -3.26 14.28
C GLN A 43 10.56 -4.44 14.86
N VAL A 44 11.17 -5.23 13.99
CA VAL A 44 11.98 -6.39 14.39
C VAL A 44 13.38 -6.31 13.79
N ARG A 45 14.35 -6.83 14.51
CA ARG A 45 15.73 -6.96 14.07
C ARG A 45 16.33 -8.25 14.62
N ALA A 46 17.02 -9.02 13.80
CA ALA A 46 17.76 -10.18 14.29
C ALA A 46 19.09 -9.75 14.94
N VAL A 47 19.24 -10.15 16.21
CA VAL A 47 20.41 -9.88 17.06
C VAL A 47 21.36 -11.06 17.04
N VAL A 48 20.84 -12.29 17.03
CA VAL A 48 21.64 -13.51 16.92
C VAL A 48 20.94 -14.47 15.98
N GLY A 49 21.70 -15.04 15.05
CA GLY A 49 21.16 -15.95 14.05
C GLY A 49 20.23 -15.26 13.06
N SER A 50 19.58 -16.07 12.22
CA SER A 50 18.66 -15.58 11.20
C SER A 50 17.28 -16.20 11.38
N VAL A 51 16.24 -15.45 11.03
CA VAL A 51 14.86 -15.91 11.10
C VAL A 51 14.15 -15.74 9.76
N ARG A 52 13.15 -16.58 9.53
CA ARG A 52 12.16 -16.42 8.47
C ARG A 52 10.88 -15.88 9.08
N ILE A 53 10.47 -14.69 8.62
CA ILE A 53 9.21 -14.06 8.96
C ILE A 53 8.30 -14.20 7.74
N ASP A 54 7.33 -15.12 7.78
CA ASP A 54 6.46 -15.43 6.63
C ASP A 54 7.24 -15.68 5.32
N GLY A 55 8.37 -16.38 5.44
CA GLY A 55 9.31 -16.67 4.33
C GLY A 55 10.40 -15.62 4.12
N GLY A 56 10.22 -14.41 4.65
CA GLY A 56 11.15 -13.30 4.48
C GLY A 56 12.34 -13.45 5.40
N LEU A 57 13.54 -13.40 4.83
CA LEU A 57 14.78 -13.59 5.58
C LEU A 57 15.15 -12.30 6.33
N VAL A 58 15.26 -12.39 7.65
CA VAL A 58 15.81 -11.34 8.52
C VAL A 58 17.09 -11.87 9.14
N LYS A 59 18.23 -11.33 8.71
CA LYS A 59 19.56 -11.80 9.09
C LYS A 59 20.12 -11.08 10.30
N GLU A 60 21.02 -11.76 11.01
CA GLU A 60 21.83 -11.15 12.04
C GLU A 60 22.59 -9.93 11.49
N VAL A 61 22.53 -8.82 12.23
CA VAL A 61 23.17 -7.57 11.80
C VAL A 61 24.44 -7.35 12.61
N GLU A 62 25.59 -7.20 11.96
CA GLU A 62 26.88 -7.02 12.65
C GLU A 62 27.09 -5.62 13.25
N LYS A 63 26.43 -4.57 12.69
CA LYS A 63 26.54 -3.17 13.15
C LYS A 63 25.17 -2.57 13.49
N HIS A 64 25.10 -1.65 14.45
CA HIS A 64 23.85 -0.97 14.82
C HIS A 64 23.43 0.10 13.80
N ASP A 65 23.02 -0.34 12.61
CA ASP A 65 22.47 0.55 11.60
C ASP A 65 20.93 0.65 11.72
N GLN A 66 20.36 1.81 11.44
CA GLN A 66 18.91 2.01 11.40
C GLN A 66 18.27 1.18 10.26
N GLU A 67 18.99 0.91 9.18
CA GLU A 67 18.51 0.10 8.05
C GLU A 67 18.23 -1.37 8.42
N SER A 68 18.66 -1.80 9.60
CA SER A 68 18.48 -3.18 10.07
C SER A 68 17.10 -3.52 10.62
N TRP A 69 16.22 -2.52 10.78
CA TRP A 69 14.88 -2.72 11.29
C TRP A 69 13.88 -3.05 10.19
N HIS A 70 13.12 -4.12 10.39
CA HIS A 70 12.02 -4.50 9.53
C HIS A 70 10.69 -4.18 10.19
N ASN A 71 9.82 -3.43 9.51
CA ASN A 71 8.45 -3.24 9.95
C ASN A 71 7.66 -4.53 9.71
N VAL A 72 6.96 -4.99 10.73
CA VAL A 72 6.07 -6.16 10.66
C VAL A 72 4.68 -5.73 11.07
N CYS A 73 3.69 -5.96 10.21
CA CYS A 73 2.30 -5.59 10.49
C CYS A 73 1.35 -6.75 10.19
N ALA A 74 0.76 -7.28 11.25
CA ALA A 74 -0.25 -8.32 11.24
C ALA A 74 -1.45 -7.86 12.09
N PRO A 75 -2.39 -7.08 11.54
CA PRO A 75 -3.57 -6.68 12.31
C PRO A 75 -4.46 -7.88 12.66
N PHE A 76 -5.22 -7.76 13.75
CA PHE A 76 -6.23 -8.75 14.10
C PHE A 76 -7.41 -8.71 13.12
N LYS A 77 -7.76 -7.51 12.66
CA LYS A 77 -8.81 -7.30 11.69
C LYS A 77 -8.26 -7.45 10.28
N ASN A 78 -8.84 -8.35 9.47
CA ASN A 78 -8.40 -8.67 8.09
C ASN A 78 -6.97 -9.23 7.95
N GLY A 79 -6.28 -9.48 9.06
CA GLY A 79 -4.96 -10.09 9.06
C GLY A 79 -4.99 -11.51 9.62
N ARG A 80 -3.88 -12.20 9.39
CA ARG A 80 -3.52 -13.46 10.03
C ARG A 80 -2.24 -13.21 10.83
N PRO A 81 -1.88 -14.05 11.80
CA PRO A 81 -0.61 -13.87 12.45
C PRO A 81 0.49 -14.12 11.41
N ILE A 82 1.54 -13.30 11.52
CA ILE A 82 2.76 -13.52 10.77
C ILE A 82 3.60 -14.52 11.55
N TYR A 83 4.04 -15.59 10.91
CA TYR A 83 4.80 -16.62 11.58
C TYR A 83 6.29 -16.35 11.50
N VAL A 84 6.97 -16.54 12.63
CA VAL A 84 8.41 -16.42 12.77
C VAL A 84 8.97 -17.78 13.14
N ALA A 85 9.99 -18.21 12.40
CA ALA A 85 10.74 -19.44 12.65
C ALA A 85 12.24 -19.18 12.41
N ILE A 86 13.10 -20.04 12.94
CA ILE A 86 14.54 -20.01 12.64
C ILE A 86 14.76 -20.27 11.16
N ASP A 87 15.70 -19.55 10.56
CA ASP A 87 16.21 -19.92 9.24
C ASP A 87 17.25 -21.03 9.39
N HIS A 88 16.97 -22.21 8.85
CA HIS A 88 17.89 -23.36 8.91
C HIS A 88 18.96 -23.36 7.82
N THR A 89 18.90 -22.43 6.86
CA THR A 89 19.85 -22.37 5.75
C THR A 89 21.14 -21.63 6.12
N LEU A 90 21.11 -20.81 7.17
CA LEU A 90 22.26 -20.08 7.68
C LEU A 90 22.68 -20.64 9.05
N PRO A 91 23.99 -20.80 9.30
CA PRO A 91 24.47 -21.27 10.59
C PRO A 91 24.13 -20.26 11.69
N THR A 92 23.78 -20.76 12.88
CA THR A 92 23.64 -19.93 14.07
C THR A 92 25.01 -19.69 14.70
N SER A 93 25.27 -18.46 15.15
CA SER A 93 26.48 -18.12 15.90
C SER A 93 26.54 -18.90 17.23
N LEU A 94 27.67 -19.58 17.49
CA LEU A 94 27.90 -20.24 18.79
C LEU A 94 27.91 -19.21 19.91
N ILE A 95 27.37 -19.57 21.08
CA ILE A 95 27.40 -18.70 22.26
C ILE A 95 28.87 -18.43 22.61
N ASP A 96 29.29 -17.18 22.44
CA ASP A 96 30.62 -16.70 22.78
C ASP A 96 30.53 -15.47 23.70
N HIS A 97 31.70 -14.96 24.12
CA HIS A 97 31.77 -13.76 24.95
C HIS A 97 31.13 -12.54 24.25
N ARG A 98 31.18 -12.44 22.92
CA ARG A 98 30.64 -11.30 22.17
C ARG A 98 29.12 -11.29 22.18
N ILE A 99 28.48 -12.45 21.98
CA ILE A 99 27.03 -12.60 22.07
C ILE A 99 26.55 -12.25 23.47
N ARG A 100 27.23 -12.71 24.52
CA ARG A 100 26.88 -12.37 25.91
C ARG A 100 26.90 -10.86 26.16
N TRP A 101 27.93 -10.16 25.67
CA TRP A 101 28.00 -8.70 25.76
C TRP A 101 26.87 -8.01 24.99
N ARG A 102 26.63 -8.45 23.74
CA ARG A 102 25.58 -7.90 22.90
C ARG A 102 24.19 -8.05 23.54
N ILE A 103 23.89 -9.18 24.17
CA ILE A 103 22.62 -9.38 24.89
C ILE A 103 22.57 -8.52 26.15
N LYS A 104 23.68 -8.39 26.89
CA LYS A 104 23.76 -7.57 28.10
C LYS A 104 23.45 -6.09 27.83
N ASP A 105 23.87 -5.58 26.68
CA ASP A 105 23.56 -4.20 26.26
C ASP A 105 22.06 -4.02 25.93
N LEU A 106 21.39 -5.10 25.50
CA LEU A 106 20.00 -5.08 25.06
C LEU A 106 18.99 -5.51 26.13
N SER A 107 19.40 -6.28 27.15
CA SER A 107 18.51 -6.78 28.19
C SER A 107 19.21 -6.95 29.53
N PRO A 108 18.58 -6.56 30.65
CA PRO A 108 19.07 -6.89 31.98
C PRO A 108 18.94 -8.38 32.34
N ALA A 109 18.15 -9.16 31.59
CA ALA A 109 17.87 -10.57 31.84
C ALA A 109 18.82 -11.52 31.09
N VAL A 110 20.08 -11.11 30.90
CA VAL A 110 21.07 -11.84 30.09
C VAL A 110 21.24 -13.29 30.54
N ASP A 111 21.34 -13.54 31.85
CA ASP A 111 21.57 -14.88 32.38
C ASP A 111 20.32 -15.77 32.20
N ASP A 112 19.11 -15.21 32.32
CA ASP A 112 17.86 -15.93 32.05
C ASP A 112 17.74 -16.29 30.57
N ILE A 113 18.09 -15.38 29.67
CA ILE A 113 18.12 -15.61 28.21
C ILE A 113 19.08 -16.74 27.86
N LEU A 114 20.32 -16.67 28.36
CA LEU A 114 21.33 -17.70 28.13
C LEU A 114 20.89 -19.04 28.71
N SER A 115 20.29 -19.04 29.90
CA SER A 115 19.75 -20.27 30.51
C SER A 115 18.61 -20.88 29.68
N TYR A 116 17.76 -20.04 29.07
CA TYR A 116 16.66 -20.50 28.23
C TYR A 116 17.17 -21.22 26.98
N ILE A 117 18.22 -20.69 26.36
CA ILE A 117 18.84 -21.24 25.14
C ILE A 117 19.68 -22.47 25.46
N LEU A 118 20.46 -22.46 26.55
CA LEU A 118 21.32 -23.58 26.96
C LEU A 118 20.55 -24.84 27.41
N ARG A 119 19.27 -24.71 27.77
CA ARG A 119 18.39 -25.87 28.08
C ARG A 119 18.01 -26.71 26.84
N CYS A 120 18.62 -26.48 25.68
CA CYS A 120 18.32 -27.17 24.44
C CYS A 120 19.45 -28.11 24.02
N ASP A 121 19.06 -29.28 23.51
CA ASP A 121 20.00 -30.25 22.90
C ASP A 121 20.52 -29.79 21.52
N SER A 122 19.87 -28.78 20.92
CA SER A 122 20.25 -28.19 19.63
C SER A 122 20.99 -26.87 19.82
N SER A 123 22.08 -26.67 19.07
CA SER A 123 22.84 -25.41 19.03
C SER A 123 22.17 -24.33 18.17
N LEU A 124 21.01 -24.62 17.57
CA LEU A 124 20.26 -23.69 16.72
C LEU A 124 19.26 -22.88 17.53
N TYR A 125 19.45 -21.56 17.54
CA TYR A 125 18.58 -20.59 18.19
C TYR A 125 18.64 -19.25 17.46
N ALA A 126 17.63 -18.42 17.64
CA ALA A 126 17.67 -17.04 17.14
C ALA A 126 17.15 -16.09 18.20
N ILE A 127 17.71 -14.88 18.23
CA ILE A 127 17.27 -13.82 19.13
C ILE A 127 16.87 -12.61 18.29
N LEU A 128 15.62 -12.21 18.42
CA LEU A 128 15.06 -11.03 17.77
C LEU A 128 14.85 -9.94 18.81
N LEU A 129 15.33 -8.73 18.51
CA LEU A 129 14.91 -7.53 19.19
C LEU A 129 13.61 -7.04 18.55
N VAL A 130 12.59 -6.85 19.36
CA VAL A 130 11.26 -6.41 18.94
C VAL A 130 10.93 -5.09 19.63
N SER A 131 10.71 -4.04 18.84
CA SER A 131 10.32 -2.71 19.31
C SER A 131 8.82 -2.51 19.09
N LYS A 132 8.08 -2.25 20.18
CA LYS A 132 6.64 -1.94 20.20
C LYS A 132 6.34 -0.47 19.82
N LYS A 133 7.09 0.10 18.88
CA LYS A 133 6.84 1.43 18.34
C LYS A 133 6.08 1.28 17.01
N PRO A 134 4.75 1.43 17.00
CA PRO A 134 3.99 1.27 15.78
C PRO A 134 4.31 2.39 14.78
N THR A 135 4.23 2.08 13.50
CA THR A 135 4.30 3.06 12.41
C THR A 135 3.17 4.09 12.51
N VAL A 136 3.33 5.23 11.83
CA VAL A 136 2.30 6.29 11.79
C VAL A 136 1.00 5.74 11.20
N GLU A 137 1.14 5.01 10.10
CA GLU A 137 0.08 4.37 9.32
C GLU A 137 -0.71 3.38 10.19
N ALA A 138 -0.03 2.54 10.97
CA ALA A 138 -0.67 1.57 11.84
C ALA A 138 -1.45 2.23 12.98
N ARG A 139 -0.91 3.30 13.58
CA ARG A 139 -1.65 4.08 14.60
C ARG A 139 -2.89 4.73 14.01
N ILE A 140 -2.78 5.29 12.81
CA ILE A 140 -3.91 5.90 12.11
C ILE A 140 -4.97 4.84 11.80
N ALA A 141 -4.59 3.71 11.20
CA ALA A 141 -5.53 2.63 10.89
C ALA A 141 -6.25 2.12 12.15
N HIS A 142 -5.55 2.01 13.27
CA HIS A 142 -6.15 1.64 14.55
C HIS A 142 -7.12 2.70 15.11
N SER A 143 -6.84 3.98 14.88
CA SER A 143 -7.75 5.07 15.30
C SER A 143 -9.04 5.12 14.47
N LEU A 144 -8.98 4.74 13.19
CA LEU A 144 -10.13 4.73 12.28
C LEU A 144 -10.99 3.48 12.41
N HIS A 145 -10.36 2.36 12.71
CA HIS A 145 -11.02 1.09 12.87
C HIS A 145 -10.68 0.54 14.25
N GLU A 146 -11.65 0.67 15.17
CA GLU A 146 -11.57 0.05 16.49
C GLU A 146 -11.20 -1.43 16.34
N THR A 147 -10.39 -1.93 17.28
CA THR A 147 -9.85 -3.29 17.30
C THR A 147 -8.99 -3.71 16.08
N PHE A 148 -8.57 -2.78 15.21
CA PHE A 148 -7.70 -3.14 14.07
C PHE A 148 -6.42 -3.88 14.51
N LEU A 149 -5.72 -3.36 15.53
CA LEU A 149 -4.50 -3.94 16.10
C LEU A 149 -4.71 -4.54 17.50
N ALA A 150 -5.94 -4.54 18.01
CA ALA A 150 -6.26 -5.10 19.32
C ALA A 150 -7.06 -6.40 19.16
N PRO A 151 -6.83 -7.41 20.02
CA PRO A 151 -7.60 -8.63 19.99
C PRO A 151 -9.08 -8.34 20.26
N VAL A 152 -9.96 -8.93 19.45
CA VAL A 152 -11.38 -9.12 19.83
C VAL A 152 -11.41 -10.29 20.82
N HIS A 153 -12.28 -10.29 21.84
CA HIS A 153 -12.37 -11.40 22.81
C HIS A 153 -12.61 -12.75 22.11
N THR A 154 -11.55 -13.50 21.84
CA THR A 154 -11.58 -14.77 21.09
C THR A 154 -11.25 -15.96 22.00
N GLY A 155 -12.21 -16.36 22.84
CA GLY A 155 -12.25 -17.69 23.49
C GLY A 155 -10.90 -18.27 24.00
N ASN A 156 -10.67 -19.58 23.78
CA ASN A 156 -9.55 -20.40 24.30
C ASN A 156 -8.14 -20.01 23.82
N ILE A 157 -7.95 -18.91 23.08
CA ILE A 157 -6.63 -18.49 22.60
C ILE A 157 -5.93 -17.74 23.75
N ARG A 158 -4.88 -18.36 24.30
CA ARG A 158 -4.03 -17.71 25.30
C ARG A 158 -3.15 -16.66 24.62
N TYR A 159 -3.57 -15.40 24.68
CA TYR A 159 -2.71 -14.26 24.41
C TYR A 159 -1.88 -13.96 25.65
N SER A 160 -0.58 -13.63 25.52
CA SER A 160 0.08 -12.88 26.58
C SER A 160 -0.45 -11.47 26.57
N SER A 161 -1.42 -11.21 27.43
CA SER A 161 -1.86 -9.87 27.72
C SER A 161 -1.50 -9.57 29.16
N ASN A 162 -0.55 -8.66 29.35
CA ASN A 162 -0.83 -7.54 30.23
C ASN A 162 -0.83 -6.30 29.33
N PHE A 163 -1.70 -5.35 29.67
CA PHE A 163 -1.92 -4.04 29.06
C PHE A 163 -3.02 -3.95 27.99
N THR A 164 -4.09 -3.28 28.43
CA THR A 164 -4.97 -2.45 27.62
C THR A 164 -4.19 -1.76 26.49
N ALA A 165 -4.52 -2.09 25.23
CA ALA A 165 -4.08 -1.39 24.00
C ALA A 165 -2.58 -1.49 23.60
N SER A 166 -1.90 -2.64 23.75
CA SER A 166 -0.59 -2.84 23.11
C SER A 166 -0.73 -3.18 21.61
N PHE A 167 -0.03 -2.42 20.77
CA PHE A 167 0.11 -2.66 19.32
C PHE A 167 0.88 -3.94 18.96
N PHE A 168 1.16 -4.83 19.91
CA PHE A 168 1.91 -6.07 19.69
C PHE A 168 1.41 -7.18 20.59
N ASN A 169 1.20 -8.37 20.01
CA ASN A 169 0.74 -9.57 20.70
C ASN A 169 1.45 -10.80 20.10
N ILE A 170 1.87 -11.73 20.95
CA ILE A 170 2.53 -12.98 20.53
C ILE A 170 1.56 -14.15 20.78
N LEU A 171 1.50 -15.06 19.81
CA LEU A 171 0.86 -16.37 19.88
C LEU A 171 1.91 -17.49 19.99
N LEU A 172 1.62 -18.45 20.87
CA LEU A 172 2.44 -19.64 21.11
C LEU A 172 2.16 -20.78 20.10
N PRO A 173 3.13 -21.69 19.88
CA PRO A 173 3.07 -22.76 18.88
C PRO A 173 1.99 -23.84 19.08
N ASP A 174 1.39 -23.98 20.27
CA ASP A 174 0.38 -25.03 20.55
C ASP A 174 -0.91 -24.85 19.73
N THR A 175 -1.13 -23.68 19.13
CA THR A 175 -2.10 -23.55 18.04
C THR A 175 -1.43 -24.06 16.78
N ARG A 176 -1.71 -25.31 16.36
CA ARG A 176 -1.30 -25.84 15.04
C ARG A 176 -1.45 -24.73 14.02
N ALA A 177 -0.34 -24.21 13.48
CA ALA A 177 -0.40 -23.21 12.43
C ALA A 177 -1.26 -23.82 11.33
N SER A 178 -2.47 -23.28 11.13
CA SER A 178 -3.41 -23.86 10.19
C SER A 178 -2.75 -23.80 8.82
N GLN A 179 -2.27 -24.95 8.32
CA GLN A 179 -1.65 -25.03 7.01
C GLN A 179 -2.66 -24.49 6.00
N SER A 180 -2.35 -23.32 5.44
CA SER A 180 -3.23 -22.65 4.49
C SER A 180 -3.23 -23.32 3.12
N TYR A 181 -2.38 -24.32 2.92
CA TYR A 181 -2.17 -25.02 1.66
C TYR A 181 -2.16 -26.53 1.92
N SER A 182 -2.56 -27.35 0.95
CA SER A 182 -2.38 -28.81 1.03
C SER A 182 -0.89 -29.18 0.98
N GLU A 183 -0.51 -30.34 1.50
CA GLU A 183 0.88 -30.84 1.42
C GLU A 183 1.40 -30.88 -0.02
N GLU A 184 0.57 -31.34 -0.96
CA GLU A 184 0.90 -31.33 -2.39
C GLU A 184 1.12 -29.90 -2.91
N SER A 185 0.31 -28.93 -2.49
CA SER A 185 0.49 -27.54 -2.89
C SER A 185 1.77 -26.95 -2.31
N VAL A 186 2.13 -27.32 -1.07
CA VAL A 186 3.39 -26.91 -0.44
C VAL A 186 4.57 -27.45 -1.24
N LEU A 187 4.59 -28.75 -1.55
CA LEU A 187 5.67 -29.35 -2.36
C LEU A 187 5.84 -28.65 -3.72
N ARG A 188 4.72 -28.34 -4.40
CA ARG A 188 4.71 -27.59 -5.67
C ARG A 188 5.28 -26.18 -5.53
N ILE A 189 4.93 -25.49 -4.44
CA ILE A 189 5.45 -24.14 -4.14
C ILE A 189 6.95 -24.22 -3.90
N ASP A 190 7.40 -25.16 -3.07
CA ASP A 190 8.82 -25.33 -2.72
C ASP A 190 9.65 -25.65 -3.98
N GLN A 191 9.18 -26.56 -4.83
CA GLN A 191 9.81 -26.86 -6.13
C GLN A 191 9.90 -25.62 -7.04
N THR A 192 8.88 -24.77 -7.04
CA THR A 192 8.87 -23.53 -7.83
C THR A 192 9.91 -22.56 -7.29
N ILE A 193 10.00 -22.41 -5.97
CA ILE A 193 10.98 -21.55 -5.30
C ILE A 193 12.40 -22.05 -5.60
N ASP A 194 12.64 -23.35 -5.44
CA ASP A 194 13.95 -23.97 -5.69
C ASP A 194 14.39 -23.80 -7.15
N ASP A 195 13.49 -24.03 -8.12
CA ASP A 195 13.79 -23.83 -9.54
C ASP A 195 14.09 -22.36 -9.88
N LEU A 196 13.38 -21.41 -9.26
CA LEU A 196 13.64 -19.98 -9.46
C LEU A 196 14.96 -19.53 -8.83
N LEU A 197 15.33 -20.07 -7.66
CA LEU A 197 16.58 -19.76 -6.96
C LEU A 197 17.79 -20.43 -7.58
N ALA A 198 17.66 -21.67 -8.06
CA ALA A 198 18.75 -22.44 -8.66
C ALA A 198 19.06 -22.04 -10.11
N TYR A 199 18.20 -21.25 -10.76
CA TYR A 199 18.45 -20.79 -12.12
C TYR A 199 19.52 -19.70 -12.15
N GLU A 200 20.68 -20.05 -12.70
CA GLU A 200 21.84 -19.15 -12.89
C GLU A 200 21.95 -18.53 -14.31
N GLY A 201 20.97 -18.80 -15.18
CA GLY A 201 20.98 -18.27 -16.55
C GLY A 201 20.81 -16.74 -16.60
N PRO A 202 21.19 -16.11 -17.73
CA PRO A 202 21.18 -14.66 -17.87
C PRO A 202 19.79 -14.06 -18.09
N ASP A 203 18.78 -14.91 -18.36
CA ASP A 203 17.44 -14.51 -18.80
C ASP A 203 16.53 -14.10 -17.65
N ARG A 204 15.63 -13.14 -17.90
CA ARG A 204 14.61 -12.71 -16.94
C ARG A 204 13.64 -13.86 -16.68
N LEU A 205 13.28 -14.07 -15.43
CA LEU A 205 12.24 -15.03 -15.06
C LEU A 205 10.98 -14.27 -14.66
N SER A 206 9.82 -14.68 -15.16
CA SER A 206 8.55 -14.10 -14.76
C SER A 206 7.57 -15.17 -14.27
N THR A 207 6.84 -14.84 -13.20
CA THR A 207 5.82 -15.70 -12.60
C THR A 207 4.52 -14.91 -12.49
N VAL A 208 3.47 -15.38 -13.14
CA VAL A 208 2.14 -14.76 -13.10
C VAL A 208 1.26 -15.48 -12.10
N ILE A 209 0.66 -14.72 -11.18
CA ILE A 209 -0.22 -15.23 -10.13
C ILE A 209 -1.67 -14.85 -10.47
N THR A 210 -2.52 -15.86 -10.63
CA THR A 210 -3.92 -15.71 -11.06
C THR A 210 -4.90 -16.47 -10.16
N GLY A 211 -6.19 -16.16 -10.24
CA GLY A 211 -7.26 -16.73 -9.41
C GLY A 211 -8.35 -15.70 -9.07
N CYS A 212 -9.51 -16.16 -8.61
CA CYS A 212 -10.63 -15.26 -8.38
C CYS A 212 -10.38 -14.27 -7.24
N LYS A 213 -11.33 -13.35 -7.04
CA LYS A 213 -11.30 -12.44 -5.90
C LYS A 213 -11.34 -13.19 -4.57
N GLY A 214 -10.45 -12.85 -3.64
CA GLY A 214 -10.47 -13.38 -2.27
C GLY A 214 -9.70 -14.69 -2.05
N VAL A 215 -9.12 -15.32 -3.07
CA VAL A 215 -8.34 -16.58 -2.92
C VAL A 215 -6.95 -16.40 -2.30
N GLY A 216 -6.57 -15.17 -1.95
CA GLY A 216 -5.28 -14.87 -1.30
C GLY A 216 -4.10 -14.57 -2.25
N LYS A 217 -4.35 -14.16 -3.50
CA LYS A 217 -3.31 -13.82 -4.49
C LYS A 217 -2.22 -12.89 -3.95
N SER A 218 -2.56 -11.66 -3.56
CA SER A 218 -1.57 -10.69 -3.07
C SER A 218 -0.80 -11.18 -1.83
N THR A 219 -1.45 -11.96 -0.96
CA THR A 219 -0.79 -12.61 0.18
C THR A 219 0.22 -13.66 -0.25
N PHE A 220 -0.11 -14.48 -1.25
CA PHE A 220 0.81 -15.45 -1.80
C PHE A 220 1.93 -14.79 -2.60
N SER A 221 1.63 -13.74 -3.39
CA SER A 221 2.64 -12.96 -4.11
C SER A 221 3.70 -12.40 -3.17
N ARG A 222 3.28 -11.80 -2.04
CA ARG A 222 4.20 -11.34 -0.98
C ARG A 222 5.03 -12.48 -0.40
N LYS A 223 4.40 -13.61 -0.06
CA LYS A 223 5.07 -14.79 0.48
C LYS A 223 6.12 -15.35 -0.49
N LEU A 224 5.78 -15.42 -1.79
CA LEU A 224 6.70 -15.88 -2.83
C LEU A 224 7.89 -14.91 -2.97
N VAL A 225 7.64 -13.61 -3.06
CA VAL A 225 8.71 -12.59 -3.05
C VAL A 225 9.62 -12.76 -1.84
N ASN A 226 9.03 -12.95 -0.66
CA ASN A 226 9.77 -13.09 0.59
C ASN A 226 10.72 -14.30 0.61
N TYR A 227 10.30 -15.45 0.06
CA TYR A 227 11.18 -16.61 -0.06
C TYR A 227 12.31 -16.40 -1.06
N LEU A 228 12.00 -15.74 -2.18
CA LEU A 228 12.96 -15.48 -3.26
C LEU A 228 13.97 -14.39 -2.90
N TRP A 229 13.57 -13.43 -2.06
CA TRP A 229 14.38 -12.28 -1.73
C TRP A 229 15.59 -12.66 -0.87
N THR A 230 16.78 -12.29 -1.35
CA THR A 230 18.05 -12.39 -0.62
C THR A 230 18.97 -11.23 -1.02
N ASP A 231 19.83 -10.75 -0.12
CA ASP A 231 20.70 -9.58 -0.39
C ASP A 231 21.64 -9.75 -1.60
N LYS A 232 22.05 -11.00 -1.87
CA LYS A 232 22.95 -11.36 -2.97
C LYS A 232 22.23 -12.04 -4.13
N GLY A 233 20.91 -12.10 -4.07
CA GLY A 233 20.07 -12.75 -5.05
C GLY A 233 19.87 -11.92 -6.31
N ARG A 234 19.13 -12.50 -7.24
CA ARG A 234 18.69 -11.83 -8.46
C ARG A 234 17.77 -10.66 -8.07
N PRO A 235 17.85 -9.49 -8.74
CA PRO A 235 16.93 -8.39 -8.50
C PRO A 235 15.48 -8.82 -8.69
N ILE A 236 14.62 -8.54 -7.72
CA ILE A 236 13.21 -8.91 -7.75
C ILE A 236 12.37 -7.66 -8.03
N TYR A 237 11.43 -7.79 -8.95
CA TYR A 237 10.43 -6.79 -9.27
C TYR A 237 9.03 -7.36 -9.04
N TYR A 238 8.13 -6.51 -8.57
CA TYR A 238 6.73 -6.83 -8.34
C TYR A 238 5.87 -5.97 -9.25
N MET A 239 5.20 -6.59 -10.20
CA MET A 239 4.25 -5.94 -11.09
C MET A 239 2.83 -6.18 -10.61
N ASP A 240 2.14 -5.12 -10.25
CA ASP A 240 0.75 -5.18 -9.83
C ASP A 240 -0.19 -4.70 -10.92
N LEU A 241 -1.05 -5.62 -11.36
CA LEU A 241 -2.11 -5.41 -12.33
C LEU A 241 -3.50 -5.43 -11.68
N ASP A 242 -3.61 -5.32 -10.35
CA ASP A 242 -4.88 -5.11 -9.63
C ASP A 242 -5.06 -3.63 -9.25
N ILE A 243 -5.79 -2.90 -10.09
CA ILE A 243 -6.07 -1.46 -9.89
C ILE A 243 -6.99 -1.16 -8.69
N GLY A 244 -7.65 -2.17 -8.12
CA GLY A 244 -8.63 -2.02 -7.05
C GLY A 244 -8.09 -2.36 -5.66
N GLN A 245 -7.10 -3.24 -5.56
CA GLN A 245 -6.39 -3.58 -4.31
C GLN A 245 -4.89 -3.62 -4.59
N SER A 246 -4.34 -2.44 -4.82
CA SER A 246 -2.94 -2.28 -5.20
C SER A 246 -1.97 -2.53 -4.04
N GLU A 247 -0.79 -3.05 -4.39
CA GLU A 247 0.41 -3.19 -3.57
C GLU A 247 1.35 -2.01 -3.85
N PHE A 248 2.07 -1.50 -2.84
CA PHE A 248 3.00 -0.36 -2.90
C PHE A 248 2.44 1.01 -3.31
N THR A 249 1.31 1.06 -4.01
CA THR A 249 0.71 2.31 -4.52
C THR A 249 -0.76 2.42 -4.12
N PRO A 250 -1.36 3.63 -4.11
CA PRO A 250 -2.79 3.78 -3.97
C PRO A 250 -3.53 3.25 -5.21
N PRO A 251 -4.83 2.95 -5.10
CA PRO A 251 -5.58 2.33 -6.19
C PRO A 251 -5.74 3.26 -7.40
N GLY A 252 -6.07 2.70 -8.57
CA GLY A 252 -6.35 3.45 -9.79
C GLY A 252 -5.25 3.44 -10.86
N ILE A 253 -4.14 2.75 -10.59
CA ILE A 253 -3.00 2.58 -11.49
C ILE A 253 -2.53 1.13 -11.52
N ILE A 254 -1.72 0.79 -12.53
CA ILE A 254 -0.88 -0.40 -12.52
C ILE A 254 0.58 0.02 -12.32
N SER A 255 1.38 -0.81 -11.64
CA SER A 255 2.73 -0.43 -11.24
C SER A 255 3.71 -1.60 -11.24
N CYS A 256 5.00 -1.29 -11.29
CA CYS A 256 6.09 -2.24 -11.18
C CYS A 256 7.18 -1.69 -10.24
N SER A 257 7.29 -2.26 -9.05
CA SER A 257 8.21 -1.79 -8.00
C SER A 257 9.36 -2.77 -7.81
N LYS A 258 10.58 -2.25 -7.64
CA LYS A 258 11.77 -3.04 -7.30
C LYS A 258 11.75 -3.38 -5.81
N ILE A 259 11.90 -4.65 -5.47
CA ILE A 259 11.85 -5.11 -4.08
C ILE A 259 13.22 -4.94 -3.42
N GLY A 260 13.32 -3.97 -2.51
CA GLY A 260 14.53 -3.71 -1.73
C GLY A 260 14.63 -4.50 -0.42
N LYS A 261 13.51 -5.00 0.12
CA LYS A 261 13.44 -5.72 1.40
C LYS A 261 12.24 -6.68 1.42
N PRO A 262 12.21 -7.68 2.31
CA PRO A 262 11.04 -8.54 2.50
C PRO A 262 9.80 -7.71 2.86
N ILE A 263 8.65 -8.13 2.32
CA ILE A 263 7.34 -7.51 2.53
C ILE A 263 6.68 -8.21 3.72
N LEU A 264 6.85 -7.65 4.92
CA LEU A 264 6.43 -8.25 6.19
C LEU A 264 5.20 -7.55 6.81
N ASP A 265 4.47 -6.78 6.01
CA ASP A 265 3.33 -5.98 6.43
C ASP A 265 2.23 -5.95 5.34
N LEU A 266 1.27 -5.05 5.50
CA LEU A 266 0.12 -4.89 4.60
C LEU A 266 0.27 -3.64 3.72
N PRO A 267 -0.41 -3.59 2.55
CA PRO A 267 -0.33 -2.48 1.59
C PRO A 267 -0.31 -1.08 2.19
N PHE A 268 -1.21 -0.80 3.15
CA PHE A 268 -1.32 0.53 3.75
C PHE A 268 -0.05 1.00 4.51
N ASN A 269 0.84 0.07 4.91
CA ASN A 269 1.97 0.33 5.78
C ASN A 269 3.32 0.46 5.04
N HIS A 270 3.34 0.19 3.73
CA HIS A 270 4.56 0.21 2.92
C HIS A 270 4.40 0.93 1.58
N GLN A 271 3.45 1.86 1.50
CA GLN A 271 3.25 2.66 0.29
C GLN A 271 4.56 3.34 -0.13
N GLU A 272 4.84 3.44 -1.41
CA GLU A 272 5.95 4.24 -1.96
C GLU A 272 5.55 5.70 -2.03
N SER A 273 6.50 6.64 -1.90
CA SER A 273 6.17 8.08 -2.03
C SER A 273 6.16 8.48 -3.51
N PHE A 274 7.12 7.94 -4.24
CA PHE A 274 7.37 8.14 -5.66
C PHE A 274 7.23 6.81 -6.39
N PHE A 275 6.55 6.81 -7.53
CA PHE A 275 6.30 5.64 -8.34
C PHE A 275 7.26 5.64 -9.53
N GLU A 276 8.28 4.79 -9.45
CA GLU A 276 9.32 4.71 -10.48
C GLU A 276 8.72 4.29 -11.83
N ASN A 277 7.90 3.22 -11.81
CA ASN A 277 7.22 2.66 -12.96
C ASN A 277 5.72 2.44 -12.66
N ALA A 278 4.89 3.44 -12.95
CA ALA A 278 3.43 3.32 -12.89
C ALA A 278 2.75 3.87 -14.14
N VAL A 279 1.63 3.27 -14.54
CA VAL A 279 0.81 3.72 -15.68
C VAL A 279 -0.59 4.08 -15.21
N PHE A 280 -1.08 5.22 -15.69
CA PHE A 280 -2.41 5.72 -15.39
C PHE A 280 -3.50 4.86 -16.04
N VAL A 281 -4.37 4.28 -15.22
CA VAL A 281 -5.65 3.70 -15.66
C VAL A 281 -6.77 4.69 -15.39
N GLY A 282 -6.80 5.24 -14.18
CA GLY A 282 -7.70 6.32 -13.77
C GLY A 282 -8.98 5.84 -13.10
N ASN A 283 -9.12 4.55 -12.82
CA ASN A 283 -10.29 3.98 -12.14
C ASN A 283 -9.91 2.75 -11.31
N ILE A 284 -10.73 2.41 -10.33
CA ILE A 284 -10.62 1.21 -9.48
C ILE A 284 -11.21 -0.05 -10.12
N THR A 285 -11.87 0.12 -11.27
CA THR A 285 -12.49 -0.94 -12.08
C THR A 285 -12.28 -0.59 -13.55
N VAL A 286 -11.87 -1.55 -14.37
CA VAL A 286 -11.77 -1.36 -15.81
C VAL A 286 -13.17 -1.42 -16.40
N LYS A 287 -13.57 -0.35 -17.11
CA LYS A 287 -14.81 -0.33 -17.90
C LYS A 287 -14.56 -1.04 -19.22
N GLU A 288 -15.58 -1.66 -19.80
CA GLU A 288 -15.46 -2.39 -21.08
C GLU A 288 -14.88 -1.51 -22.20
N ASP A 289 -15.32 -0.25 -22.30
CA ASP A 289 -14.80 0.71 -23.29
C ASP A 289 -13.30 1.06 -23.11
N ASP A 290 -12.73 0.83 -21.93
CA ASP A 290 -11.34 1.12 -21.59
C ASP A 290 -10.42 -0.11 -21.74
N GLU A 291 -10.92 -1.26 -22.24
CA GLU A 291 -10.17 -2.50 -22.43
C GLU A 291 -8.84 -2.28 -23.17
N ARG A 292 -8.89 -1.67 -24.36
CA ARG A 292 -7.69 -1.45 -25.19
C ARG A 292 -6.67 -0.56 -24.50
N LYS A 293 -7.14 0.45 -23.76
CA LYS A 293 -6.30 1.37 -23.01
C LYS A 293 -5.60 0.62 -21.87
N TYR A 294 -6.31 -0.28 -21.20
CA TYR A 294 -5.74 -1.11 -20.14
C TYR A 294 -4.66 -2.07 -20.68
N LEU A 295 -4.90 -2.74 -21.80
CA LEU A 295 -3.91 -3.62 -22.43
C LEU A 295 -2.66 -2.84 -22.88
N ALA A 296 -2.85 -1.67 -23.50
CA ALA A 296 -1.74 -0.78 -23.86
C ALA A 296 -0.96 -0.26 -22.64
N ALA A 297 -1.63 -0.06 -21.50
CA ALA A 297 -0.98 0.27 -20.24
C ALA A 297 -0.11 -0.88 -19.73
N VAL A 298 -0.61 -2.14 -19.81
CA VAL A 298 0.18 -3.34 -19.45
C VAL A 298 1.42 -3.45 -20.33
N ASP A 299 1.28 -3.27 -21.64
CA ASP A 299 2.41 -3.32 -22.58
C ASP A 299 3.46 -2.27 -22.23
N SER A 300 3.03 -1.01 -22.06
CA SER A 300 3.92 0.09 -21.69
C SER A 300 4.59 -0.10 -20.33
N LEU A 301 3.90 -0.69 -19.36
CA LEU A 301 4.48 -1.00 -18.06
C LEU A 301 5.57 -2.07 -18.18
N TYR A 302 5.31 -3.12 -18.96
CA TYR A 302 6.27 -4.19 -19.17
C TYR A 302 7.47 -3.75 -20.00
N ASP A 303 7.27 -2.97 -21.05
CA ASP A 303 8.36 -2.45 -21.87
C ASP A 303 9.31 -1.58 -21.03
N ARG A 304 8.78 -0.71 -20.16
CA ARG A 304 9.61 0.06 -19.20
C ARG A 304 10.31 -0.82 -18.17
N TYR A 305 9.69 -1.91 -17.73
CA TYR A 305 10.39 -2.89 -16.90
C TYR A 305 11.57 -3.51 -17.66
N LEU A 306 11.43 -3.86 -18.94
CA LEU A 306 12.54 -4.40 -19.74
C LEU A 306 13.67 -3.39 -19.95
N GLU A 307 13.35 -2.10 -20.07
CA GLU A 307 14.31 -1.01 -20.21
C GLU A 307 15.08 -0.74 -18.90
N ASN A 308 14.38 -0.75 -17.76
CA ASN A 308 14.92 -0.29 -16.48
C ASN A 308 15.42 -1.42 -15.55
N SER A 309 15.14 -2.68 -15.87
CA SER A 309 15.57 -3.83 -15.05
C SER A 309 16.77 -4.55 -15.65
N PRO A 310 17.69 -5.09 -14.82
CA PRO A 310 18.73 -6.01 -15.28
C PRO A 310 18.15 -7.23 -16.02
N SER A 311 18.90 -7.77 -16.99
CA SER A 311 18.48 -8.93 -17.79
C SER A 311 18.29 -10.20 -16.98
N ASN A 312 18.93 -10.31 -15.81
CA ASN A 312 18.79 -11.45 -14.91
C ASN A 312 17.76 -11.21 -13.78
N SER A 313 16.78 -10.33 -13.96
CA SER A 313 15.79 -10.05 -12.91
C SER A 313 14.70 -11.14 -12.79
N ILE A 314 14.07 -11.23 -11.61
CA ILE A 314 12.86 -12.03 -11.37
C ILE A 314 11.66 -11.07 -11.28
N LEU A 315 10.60 -11.36 -12.02
CA LEU A 315 9.36 -10.61 -12.04
C LEU A 315 8.21 -11.43 -11.45
N ILE A 316 7.61 -10.94 -10.37
CA ILE A 316 6.38 -11.51 -9.80
C ILE A 316 5.21 -10.62 -10.24
N VAL A 317 4.22 -11.20 -10.90
CA VAL A 317 3.07 -10.46 -11.46
C VAL A 317 1.81 -10.85 -10.72
N ASN A 318 1.22 -9.89 -10.00
CA ASN A 318 -0.09 -10.04 -9.39
C ASN A 318 -1.17 -9.56 -10.37
N THR A 319 -2.22 -10.37 -10.60
CA THR A 319 -3.32 -10.01 -11.49
C THR A 319 -4.60 -9.66 -10.74
N MET A 320 -5.50 -8.92 -11.40
CA MET A 320 -6.87 -8.71 -10.91
C MET A 320 -7.63 -10.02 -10.68
N GLY A 321 -8.69 -9.96 -9.86
CA GLY A 321 -9.50 -11.12 -9.48
C GLY A 321 -10.55 -11.58 -10.51
N TRP A 322 -10.52 -11.08 -11.74
CA TRP A 322 -11.44 -11.49 -12.81
C TRP A 322 -10.77 -12.53 -13.70
N ILE A 323 -11.36 -13.72 -13.78
CA ILE A 323 -10.82 -14.84 -14.57
C ILE A 323 -11.69 -15.23 -15.77
N GLU A 324 -12.83 -14.57 -15.93
CA GLU A 324 -13.79 -14.77 -17.02
C GLU A 324 -14.01 -13.44 -17.78
N GLY A 325 -14.63 -13.52 -18.97
CA GLY A 325 -14.90 -12.35 -19.81
C GLY A 325 -13.64 -11.51 -20.09
N PHE A 326 -13.71 -10.20 -19.82
CA PHE A 326 -12.58 -9.28 -19.95
C PHE A 326 -11.34 -9.71 -19.14
N GLY A 327 -11.50 -10.27 -17.94
CA GLY A 327 -10.38 -10.74 -17.12
C GLY A 327 -9.56 -11.83 -17.80
N LYS A 328 -10.22 -12.72 -18.55
CA LYS A 328 -9.58 -13.73 -19.40
C LYS A 328 -8.79 -13.09 -20.56
N VAL A 329 -9.31 -12.04 -21.18
CA VAL A 329 -8.60 -11.31 -22.25
C VAL A 329 -7.31 -10.70 -21.71
N VAL A 330 -7.38 -10.04 -20.55
CA VAL A 330 -6.20 -9.47 -19.86
C VAL A 330 -5.19 -10.56 -19.53
N LEU A 331 -5.61 -11.67 -18.93
CA LEU A 331 -4.72 -12.78 -18.56
C LEU A 331 -4.01 -13.38 -19.78
N ASN A 332 -4.73 -13.58 -20.89
CA ASN A 332 -4.15 -14.04 -22.14
C ASN A 332 -3.10 -13.05 -22.67
N HIS A 333 -3.46 -11.76 -22.73
CA HIS A 333 -2.57 -10.70 -23.20
C HIS A 333 -1.29 -10.63 -22.37
N VAL A 334 -1.42 -10.64 -21.04
CA VAL A 334 -0.27 -10.66 -20.10
C VAL A 334 0.60 -11.89 -20.37
N CYS A 335 0.03 -13.09 -20.48
CA CYS A 335 0.84 -14.30 -20.73
C CYS A 335 1.52 -14.28 -22.11
N GLN A 336 0.88 -13.73 -23.14
CA GLN A 336 1.47 -13.59 -24.48
C GLN A 336 2.61 -12.57 -24.49
N LYS A 337 2.43 -11.42 -23.84
CA LYS A 337 3.43 -10.34 -23.79
C LYS A 337 4.63 -10.70 -22.91
N LEU A 338 4.40 -11.30 -21.74
CA LEU A 338 5.45 -11.58 -20.76
C LEU A 338 6.15 -12.93 -20.98
N TYR A 339 5.48 -13.87 -21.64
CA TYR A 339 5.94 -15.25 -21.82
C TYR A 339 6.48 -15.88 -20.51
N PRO A 340 5.63 -16.00 -19.46
CA PRO A 340 6.13 -16.30 -18.13
C PRO A 340 6.74 -17.69 -17.99
N ARG A 341 7.66 -17.88 -17.06
CA ARG A 341 8.14 -19.23 -16.73
C ARG A 341 7.06 -20.05 -16.02
N TYR A 342 6.32 -19.39 -15.12
CA TYR A 342 5.27 -19.99 -14.31
C TYR A 342 3.97 -19.20 -14.39
N VAL A 343 2.86 -19.93 -14.44
CA VAL A 343 1.53 -19.38 -14.18
C VAL A 343 0.93 -20.15 -13.00
N LEU A 344 0.91 -19.50 -11.84
CA LEU A 344 0.44 -20.06 -10.57
C LEU A 344 -1.01 -19.63 -10.35
N ARG A 345 -1.94 -20.58 -10.48
CA ARG A 345 -3.36 -20.38 -10.23
C ARG A 345 -3.68 -20.74 -8.78
N LEU A 346 -4.14 -19.77 -8.00
CA LEU A 346 -4.71 -20.04 -6.68
C LEU A 346 -6.18 -20.38 -6.81
N SER A 347 -6.58 -21.48 -6.17
CA SER A 347 -7.98 -21.91 -6.09
C SER A 347 -8.41 -22.07 -4.64
N GLY A 348 -9.54 -21.46 -4.28
CA GLY A 348 -10.12 -21.60 -2.93
C GLY A 348 -10.86 -22.92 -2.74
N ALA A 349 -10.99 -23.38 -1.48
CA ALA A 349 -11.66 -24.65 -1.12
C ALA A 349 -13.14 -24.77 -1.57
N HIS A 350 -13.81 -23.66 -1.88
CA HIS A 350 -15.23 -23.61 -2.28
C HIS A 350 -15.46 -23.12 -3.71
N GLU A 351 -14.40 -22.89 -4.48
CA GLU A 351 -14.57 -22.59 -5.90
C GLU A 351 -15.00 -23.86 -6.62
N CYS A 352 -16.25 -23.88 -7.10
CA CYS A 352 -16.64 -24.80 -8.15
C CYS A 352 -15.62 -24.70 -9.28
N PRO A 353 -15.30 -25.82 -9.95
CA PRO A 353 -14.46 -25.78 -11.14
C PRO A 353 -15.20 -25.01 -12.22
N SER A 354 -15.10 -23.67 -12.24
CA SER A 354 -15.27 -22.92 -13.49
C SER A 354 -14.39 -23.64 -14.50
N PRO A 355 -14.91 -23.97 -15.70
CA PRO A 355 -14.18 -24.74 -16.70
C PRO A 355 -12.79 -24.15 -16.76
N MET A 356 -11.82 -25.00 -16.40
CA MET A 356 -10.47 -24.60 -16.07
C MET A 356 -10.05 -23.52 -17.06
N TYR A 357 -9.76 -22.30 -16.59
CA TYR A 357 -9.18 -21.31 -17.48
C TYR A 357 -7.87 -21.89 -17.99
N GLN A 358 -7.97 -22.50 -19.17
CA GLN A 358 -6.87 -23.08 -19.90
C GLN A 358 -6.35 -21.93 -20.73
N LEU A 359 -5.09 -21.59 -20.49
CA LEU A 359 -4.38 -20.74 -21.41
C LEU A 359 -4.44 -21.40 -22.80
N PRO A 360 -4.60 -20.61 -23.87
CA PRO A 360 -4.53 -21.10 -25.24
C PRO A 360 -3.35 -22.07 -25.41
N LEU A 361 -3.57 -23.18 -26.11
CA LEU A 361 -2.56 -24.23 -26.33
C LEU A 361 -1.25 -23.68 -26.93
N SER A 362 -1.33 -22.60 -27.72
CA SER A 362 -0.18 -21.89 -28.29
C SER A 362 0.75 -21.28 -27.24
N ILE A 363 0.23 -20.96 -26.05
CA ILE A 363 0.99 -20.43 -24.93
C ILE A 363 1.38 -21.58 -23.99
N ALA A 364 0.51 -22.58 -23.81
CA ALA A 364 0.68 -23.65 -22.83
C ALA A 364 1.88 -24.58 -23.05
N SER A 365 2.42 -24.71 -24.27
CA SER A 365 3.47 -25.69 -24.59
C SER A 365 4.79 -25.49 -23.83
N ASN A 366 5.11 -24.26 -23.43
CA ASN A 366 6.32 -23.91 -22.68
C ASN A 366 6.04 -23.33 -21.29
N LEU A 367 4.77 -23.18 -20.91
CA LEU A 367 4.35 -22.63 -19.62
C LEU A 367 4.14 -23.73 -18.57
N ARG A 368 4.79 -23.58 -17.40
CA ARG A 368 4.49 -24.40 -16.23
C ARG A 368 3.25 -23.85 -15.52
N GLN A 369 2.08 -24.36 -15.86
CA GLN A 369 0.83 -24.01 -15.17
C GLN A 369 0.61 -24.91 -13.95
N MET A 370 0.36 -24.31 -12.79
CA MET A 370 0.16 -25.04 -11.54
C MET A 370 -1.03 -24.50 -10.77
N THR A 371 -1.86 -25.39 -10.22
CA THR A 371 -2.95 -25.02 -9.32
C THR A 371 -2.52 -25.23 -7.87
N ILE A 372 -2.66 -24.18 -7.06
CA ILE A 372 -2.34 -24.13 -5.64
C ILE A 372 -3.65 -24.08 -4.85
N GLY A 373 -3.91 -25.13 -4.09
CA GLY A 373 -5.10 -25.23 -3.25
C GLY A 373 -4.93 -24.39 -1.98
N TRP A 374 -5.77 -23.36 -1.81
CA TRP A 374 -5.78 -22.50 -0.63
C TRP A 374 -6.98 -22.82 0.28
N LYS A 375 -6.69 -23.03 1.56
CA LYS A 375 -7.66 -23.20 2.63
C LYS A 375 -7.70 -21.91 3.47
N PRO A 376 -8.85 -21.22 3.56
CA PRO A 376 -8.99 -20.11 4.48
C PRO A 376 -8.72 -20.59 5.91
N GLY A 377 -7.79 -19.93 6.60
CA GLY A 377 -7.58 -20.16 8.03
C GLY A 377 -8.85 -19.80 8.80
N HIS A 378 -9.36 -20.74 9.61
CA HIS A 378 -10.53 -20.53 10.47
C HIS A 378 -10.19 -19.63 11.65
N MET A 379 -10.09 -18.33 11.44
CA MET A 379 -10.40 -17.36 12.50
C MET A 379 -11.57 -16.53 12.03
N ARG A 380 -12.74 -16.78 12.63
CA ARG A 380 -13.91 -15.92 12.46
C ARG A 380 -13.57 -14.60 13.13
N ILE A 381 -13.26 -13.60 12.32
CA ILE A 381 -13.13 -12.21 12.75
C ILE A 381 -14.51 -11.59 12.59
N ASP A 382 -15.03 -10.99 13.64
CA ASP A 382 -16.26 -10.22 13.56
C ASP A 382 -16.04 -8.99 12.66
N SER A 383 -16.86 -8.86 11.62
CA SER A 383 -16.94 -7.68 10.73
C SER A 383 -15.61 -7.27 10.07
N PRO A 384 -15.03 -8.07 9.15
CA PRO A 384 -13.85 -7.67 8.40
C PRO A 384 -14.10 -6.38 7.59
N LEU A 385 -13.07 -5.55 7.48
CA LEU A 385 -13.00 -4.42 6.56
C LEU A 385 -13.26 -4.89 5.13
N ASN A 386 -14.13 -4.19 4.42
CA ASN A 386 -14.38 -4.45 3.01
C ASN A 386 -13.27 -3.84 2.14
N ALA A 387 -13.30 -4.13 0.85
CA ALA A 387 -12.34 -3.60 -0.13
C ALA A 387 -12.32 -2.06 -0.22
N ALA A 388 -13.41 -1.37 0.14
CA ALA A 388 -13.45 0.08 0.15
C ALA A 388 -12.63 0.66 1.31
N HIS A 389 -12.79 0.12 2.52
CA HIS A 389 -11.99 0.51 3.68
C HIS A 389 -10.50 0.20 3.47
N LEU A 390 -10.16 -0.94 2.85
CA LEU A 390 -8.76 -1.25 2.54
C LEU A 390 -8.14 -0.23 1.57
N ARG A 391 -8.87 0.19 0.53
CA ARG A 391 -8.44 1.27 -0.39
C ARG A 391 -8.30 2.61 0.29
N GLU A 392 -9.20 2.91 1.22
CA GLU A 392 -9.11 4.13 2.02
C GLU A 392 -7.83 4.11 2.87
N LEU A 393 -7.54 2.99 3.55
CA LEU A 393 -6.31 2.82 4.33
C LEU A 393 -5.06 2.93 3.47
N THR A 394 -5.02 2.36 2.25
CA THR A 394 -3.84 2.51 1.37
C THR A 394 -3.64 3.95 0.93
N THR A 395 -4.71 4.65 0.58
CA THR A 395 -4.67 6.07 0.23
C THR A 395 -4.22 6.93 1.42
N ILE A 396 -4.72 6.64 2.62
CA ILE A 396 -4.28 7.30 3.85
C ILE A 396 -2.82 7.00 4.14
N GLY A 397 -2.38 5.75 4.00
CA GLY A 397 -1.00 5.33 4.19
C GLY A 397 -0.03 6.13 3.32
N TYR A 398 -0.37 6.33 2.04
CA TYR A 398 0.40 7.15 1.12
C TYR A 398 0.51 8.62 1.57
N PHE A 399 -0.62 9.24 1.90
CA PHE A 399 -0.66 10.65 2.32
C PHE A 399 -0.22 10.89 3.76
N SER A 400 -0.11 9.85 4.59
CA SER A 400 0.35 9.97 5.98
C SER A 400 1.78 10.52 6.07
N LYS A 401 2.57 10.34 5.01
CA LYS A 401 3.92 10.90 4.85
C LYS A 401 3.94 12.42 4.66
N CYS A 402 2.79 13.03 4.36
CA CYS A 402 2.64 14.48 4.31
C CYS A 402 2.38 15.08 5.71
N LEU A 403 2.16 14.24 6.73
CA LEU A 403 1.85 14.72 8.08
C LEU A 403 3.11 15.29 8.74
N PRO A 404 2.99 16.37 9.54
CA PRO A 404 4.13 16.91 10.27
C PRO A 404 4.76 15.88 11.20
N GLU A 405 6.09 15.78 11.21
CA GLU A 405 6.81 14.84 12.06
C GLU A 405 6.58 15.09 13.56
N SER A 406 6.41 16.35 13.95
CA SER A 406 6.09 16.75 15.33
C SER A 406 4.72 16.25 15.80
N ARG A 407 3.79 16.04 14.87
CA ARG A 407 2.40 15.67 15.16
C ARG A 407 1.79 14.83 14.03
N PRO A 408 2.19 13.56 13.88
CA PRO A 408 1.78 12.69 12.78
C PRO A 408 0.39 12.09 13.04
N VAL A 409 -0.64 12.93 13.02
CA VAL A 409 -2.06 12.57 13.21
C VAL A 409 -2.90 13.16 12.08
N LEU A 410 -4.02 12.52 11.74
CA LEU A 410 -4.88 12.94 10.62
C LEU A 410 -5.37 14.39 10.73
N SER A 411 -5.63 14.88 11.95
CA SER A 411 -6.09 16.25 12.17
C SER A 411 -5.06 17.31 11.82
N ALA A 412 -3.77 16.94 11.71
CA ALA A 412 -2.68 17.81 11.27
C ALA A 412 -2.51 17.84 9.74
N MET A 413 -3.35 17.13 8.96
CA MET A 413 -3.26 17.15 7.49
C MET A 413 -3.47 18.55 6.90
N CYS A 414 -4.20 19.43 7.59
CA CYS A 414 -4.32 20.84 7.21
C CYS A 414 -3.01 21.63 7.34
N GLU A 415 -2.06 21.16 8.17
CA GLU A 415 -0.76 21.78 8.40
C GLU A 415 0.27 21.42 7.30
N ALA A 416 -0.01 20.38 6.51
CA ALA A 416 0.85 20.00 5.38
C ALA A 416 1.04 21.18 4.41
N VAL A 417 2.28 21.46 4.03
CA VAL A 417 2.61 22.58 3.13
C VAL A 417 2.36 22.16 1.68
N PRO A 418 1.50 22.86 0.92
CA PRO A 418 1.23 22.52 -0.46
C PRO A 418 2.30 23.07 -1.41
N PHE A 419 2.59 22.32 -2.47
CA PHE A 419 3.26 22.85 -3.66
C PHE A 419 2.35 23.82 -4.39
N GLN A 420 2.96 24.81 -5.05
CA GLN A 420 2.26 25.81 -5.85
C GLN A 420 2.63 25.64 -7.32
N VAL A 421 1.64 25.38 -8.15
CA VAL A 421 1.83 25.17 -9.59
C VAL A 421 1.11 26.27 -10.35
N HIS A 422 1.83 27.02 -11.19
CA HIS A 422 1.22 28.05 -12.02
C HIS A 422 0.36 27.42 -13.14
N PHE A 423 -0.80 28.00 -13.42
CA PHE A 423 -1.76 27.44 -14.38
C PHE A 423 -1.20 27.26 -15.80
N SER A 424 -0.30 28.13 -16.25
CA SER A 424 0.31 28.01 -17.59
C SER A 424 1.14 26.75 -17.78
N ASN A 425 1.69 26.20 -16.68
CA ASN A 425 2.58 25.04 -16.67
C ASN A 425 1.81 23.74 -16.42
N LEU A 426 0.48 23.80 -16.34
CA LEU A 426 -0.35 22.69 -15.95
C LEU A 426 -1.10 22.11 -17.16
N CYS A 427 -1.04 20.80 -17.29
CA CYS A 427 -1.98 20.03 -18.11
C CYS A 427 -2.93 19.22 -17.22
N ILE A 428 -4.24 19.35 -17.42
CA ILE A 428 -5.27 18.64 -16.69
C ILE A 428 -5.85 17.54 -17.58
N VAL A 429 -5.64 16.28 -17.20
CA VAL A 429 -6.21 15.12 -17.87
C VAL A 429 -7.54 14.75 -17.22
N LEU A 430 -8.60 14.82 -18.02
CA LEU A 430 -9.97 14.51 -17.63
C LEU A 430 -10.40 13.18 -18.24
N PRO A 431 -11.15 12.33 -17.51
CA PRO A 431 -11.73 11.12 -18.07
C PRO A 431 -12.76 11.46 -19.16
N TYR A 432 -12.91 10.57 -20.16
CA TYR A 432 -13.81 10.79 -21.29
C TYR A 432 -15.26 11.13 -20.88
N GLY A 433 -15.75 10.53 -19.81
CA GLY A 433 -17.10 10.78 -19.28
C GLY A 433 -17.33 12.23 -18.84
N LEU A 434 -16.27 13.02 -18.62
CA LEU A 434 -16.35 14.45 -18.30
C LEU A 434 -16.19 15.35 -19.53
N ARG A 435 -16.32 14.83 -20.76
CA ARG A 435 -16.24 15.62 -22.01
C ARG A 435 -17.21 16.80 -22.07
N SER A 436 -18.36 16.69 -21.40
CA SER A 436 -19.41 17.71 -21.35
C SER A 436 -19.25 18.68 -20.18
N LEU A 437 -18.23 18.52 -19.34
CA LEU A 437 -17.95 19.41 -18.22
C LEU A 437 -17.54 20.79 -18.76
N PRO A 438 -18.27 21.87 -18.43
CA PRO A 438 -17.87 23.21 -18.81
C PRO A 438 -16.54 23.58 -18.18
N ASP A 439 -15.69 24.32 -18.88
CA ASP A 439 -14.36 24.75 -18.40
C ASP A 439 -14.45 25.41 -17.03
N LYS A 440 -15.45 26.28 -16.86
CA LYS A 440 -15.72 26.98 -15.59
C LYS A 440 -15.88 26.01 -14.41
N ALA A 441 -16.38 24.81 -14.64
CA ALA A 441 -16.58 23.82 -13.57
C ALA A 441 -15.34 22.94 -13.28
N VAL A 442 -14.27 22.99 -14.07
CA VAL A 442 -13.12 22.05 -13.93
C VAL A 442 -12.43 22.21 -12.59
N PHE A 443 -12.04 23.42 -12.19
CA PHE A 443 -11.38 23.63 -10.90
C PHE A 443 -12.31 23.35 -9.71
N ALA A 444 -13.61 23.62 -9.86
CA ALA A 444 -14.59 23.24 -8.84
C ALA A 444 -14.68 21.72 -8.69
N ALA A 445 -14.60 20.96 -9.78
CA ALA A 445 -14.61 19.49 -9.77
C ALA A 445 -13.31 18.89 -9.23
N LEU A 446 -12.17 19.55 -9.45
CA LEU A 446 -10.87 19.12 -8.92
C LEU A 446 -10.64 19.52 -7.47
N ASN A 447 -11.33 20.54 -6.96
CA ASN A 447 -11.14 20.97 -5.58
C ASN A 447 -11.44 19.81 -4.60
N LEU A 448 -10.52 19.56 -3.66
CA LEU A 448 -10.62 18.47 -2.68
C LEU A 448 -10.66 17.05 -3.26
N SER A 449 -10.13 16.88 -4.48
CA SER A 449 -9.97 15.58 -5.11
C SER A 449 -8.55 15.05 -4.94
N VAL A 450 -8.44 13.72 -4.97
CA VAL A 450 -7.16 13.03 -5.18
C VAL A 450 -6.92 12.95 -6.68
N VAL A 451 -5.74 13.35 -7.11
CA VAL A 451 -5.29 13.33 -8.50
C VAL A 451 -4.01 12.53 -8.64
N ALA A 452 -3.80 11.92 -9.80
CA ALA A 452 -2.51 11.38 -10.18
C ALA A 452 -1.63 12.52 -10.69
N LEU A 453 -0.38 12.56 -10.23
CA LEU A 453 0.65 13.48 -10.67
C LEU A 453 1.47 12.77 -11.74
N CYS A 454 1.46 13.33 -12.93
CA CYS A 454 1.88 12.65 -14.14
C CYS A 454 2.99 13.42 -14.87
N ALA A 455 3.78 12.66 -15.63
CA ALA A 455 4.75 13.19 -16.58
C ALA A 455 4.39 12.64 -17.96
N ILE A 456 3.86 13.49 -18.84
CA ILE A 456 3.40 13.12 -20.18
C ILE A 456 4.45 13.45 -21.24
N GLY A 457 5.21 14.52 -21.02
CA GLY A 457 6.07 15.14 -22.01
C GLY A 457 5.25 15.87 -23.09
N ASP A 458 5.66 17.09 -23.44
CA ASP A 458 4.96 17.96 -24.42
C ASP A 458 4.69 17.28 -25.78
N CYS A 459 5.51 16.31 -26.16
CA CYS A 459 5.51 15.65 -27.46
C CYS A 459 4.47 14.53 -27.62
N SER A 460 3.82 14.08 -26.55
CA SER A 460 3.05 12.83 -26.55
C SER A 460 1.54 13.02 -26.76
N LEU A 461 1.01 14.24 -26.60
CA LEU A 461 -0.44 14.47 -26.58
C LEU A 461 -1.01 14.81 -27.96
N ASN A 462 -2.04 14.08 -28.37
CA ASN A 462 -2.76 14.32 -29.61
C ASN A 462 -3.35 15.74 -29.64
N LYS A 463 -3.03 16.52 -30.68
CA LYS A 463 -3.53 17.90 -30.86
C LYS A 463 -5.06 17.96 -30.89
N ALA A 464 -5.75 16.88 -31.29
CA ALA A 464 -7.21 16.84 -31.40
C ALA A 464 -7.93 16.68 -30.05
N THR A 465 -7.28 16.15 -29.02
CA THR A 465 -7.90 15.91 -27.71
C THR A 465 -7.52 16.94 -26.66
N ARG A 466 -6.64 17.89 -27.01
CA ARG A 466 -6.17 18.96 -26.14
C ARG A 466 -6.78 20.30 -26.53
N ARG A 467 -7.13 21.12 -25.54
CA ARG A 467 -7.59 22.50 -25.73
C ARG A 467 -7.17 23.37 -24.56
N ARG A 468 -6.96 24.67 -24.81
CA ARG A 468 -6.77 25.64 -23.73
C ARG A 468 -8.08 25.87 -23.00
N MET A 469 -8.04 25.85 -21.68
CA MET A 469 -9.18 26.20 -20.86
C MET A 469 -9.64 27.63 -21.18
N LEU A 470 -10.92 27.80 -21.51
CA LEU A 470 -11.54 29.04 -21.99
C LEU A 470 -10.81 29.71 -23.17
N GLY A 471 -9.97 28.97 -23.90
CA GLY A 471 -9.15 29.51 -24.99
C GLY A 471 -8.03 30.47 -24.56
N SER A 472 -7.71 30.58 -23.26
CA SER A 472 -6.66 31.47 -22.76
C SER A 472 -5.32 30.75 -22.61
N GLU A 473 -4.23 31.39 -23.00
CA GLU A 473 -2.86 30.89 -22.80
C GLU A 473 -2.43 30.91 -21.33
N GLU A 474 -3.06 31.74 -20.52
CA GLU A 474 -2.78 31.89 -19.09
C GLU A 474 -3.41 30.78 -18.24
N LEU A 475 -4.26 29.94 -18.86
CA LEU A 475 -4.98 28.86 -18.21
C LEU A 475 -4.45 27.47 -18.64
N PRO A 476 -4.73 26.43 -17.85
CA PRO A 476 -4.19 25.09 -18.11
C PRO A 476 -4.64 24.52 -19.45
N TRP A 477 -3.85 23.57 -19.96
CA TRP A 477 -4.34 22.66 -20.99
C TRP A 477 -5.36 21.70 -20.38
N LEU A 478 -6.44 21.43 -21.12
CA LEU A 478 -7.38 20.36 -20.82
C LEU A 478 -7.21 19.26 -21.86
N VAL A 479 -7.01 18.02 -21.40
CA VAL A 479 -6.91 16.84 -22.26
C VAL A 479 -7.96 15.83 -21.86
N LEU A 480 -8.70 15.32 -22.85
CA LEU A 480 -9.59 14.19 -22.64
C LEU A 480 -8.84 12.87 -22.79
N SER A 481 -8.88 12.03 -21.76
CA SER A 481 -8.37 10.67 -21.81
C SER A 481 -9.33 9.80 -22.61
N THR A 482 -8.84 9.29 -23.74
CA THR A 482 -9.53 8.41 -24.68
C THR A 482 -8.74 7.10 -24.85
N PRO A 483 -9.32 6.06 -25.47
CA PRO A 483 -8.57 4.85 -25.81
C PRO A 483 -7.37 5.07 -26.73
N ALA A 484 -7.32 6.21 -27.46
CA ALA A 484 -6.19 6.59 -28.30
C ALA A 484 -5.15 7.45 -27.58
N THR A 485 -5.36 7.76 -26.29
CA THR A 485 -4.39 8.49 -25.48
C THR A 485 -3.23 7.54 -25.17
N PRO A 486 -1.96 7.96 -25.34
CA PRO A 486 -0.83 7.14 -24.99
C PRO A 486 -0.83 6.82 -23.49
N SER A 487 -0.12 5.77 -23.11
CA SER A 487 0.10 5.40 -21.71
C SER A 487 0.76 6.55 -20.96
N ILE A 488 0.11 7.04 -19.89
CA ILE A 488 0.58 8.17 -19.10
C ILE A 488 1.38 7.64 -17.90
N ARG A 489 2.61 8.12 -17.73
CA ARG A 489 3.43 7.83 -16.56
C ARG A 489 2.87 8.57 -15.34
N VAL A 490 2.73 7.86 -14.24
CA VAL A 490 2.35 8.42 -12.94
C VAL A 490 3.56 8.39 -12.03
N MET A 491 3.85 9.51 -11.37
CA MET A 491 4.99 9.67 -10.46
C MET A 491 4.56 9.62 -8.99
N GLY A 492 3.32 9.96 -8.69
CA GLY A 492 2.78 10.02 -7.34
C GLY A 492 1.34 10.52 -7.37
N TYR A 493 0.71 10.61 -6.20
CA TYR A 493 -0.62 11.19 -6.06
C TYR A 493 -0.55 12.52 -5.30
N GLY A 494 -1.54 13.37 -5.55
CA GLY A 494 -1.68 14.66 -4.88
C GLY A 494 -3.12 14.93 -4.44
N ILE A 495 -3.28 15.71 -3.38
CA ILE A 495 -4.57 16.29 -2.98
C ILE A 495 -4.60 17.72 -3.47
N ILE A 496 -5.60 18.06 -4.28
CA ILE A 496 -5.84 19.45 -4.66
C ILE A 496 -6.44 20.18 -3.46
N ARG A 497 -5.63 21.01 -2.81
CA ARG A 497 -6.07 21.82 -1.66
C ARG A 497 -6.93 23.01 -2.09
N GLY A 498 -6.63 23.57 -3.26
CA GLY A 498 -7.39 24.69 -3.81
C GLY A 498 -6.78 25.22 -5.10
N ALA A 499 -7.57 26.01 -5.81
CA ALA A 499 -7.14 26.76 -6.98
C ALA A 499 -7.38 28.25 -6.71
N ASP A 500 -6.33 29.04 -6.78
CA ASP A 500 -6.41 30.49 -6.66
C ASP A 500 -6.41 31.11 -8.07
N MET A 501 -7.53 31.72 -8.40
CA MET A 501 -7.79 32.29 -9.71
C MET A 501 -7.15 33.67 -9.87
N GLU A 502 -6.91 34.38 -8.77
CA GLU A 502 -6.29 35.71 -8.78
C GLU A 502 -4.79 35.59 -9.00
N THR A 503 -4.13 34.68 -8.28
CA THR A 503 -2.69 34.42 -8.45
C THR A 503 -2.38 33.37 -9.50
N ARG A 504 -3.40 32.72 -10.08
CA ARG A 504 -3.32 31.66 -11.11
C ARG A 504 -2.49 30.46 -10.67
N ARG A 505 -2.71 30.00 -9.45
CA ARG A 505 -1.95 28.91 -8.81
C ARG A 505 -2.86 27.78 -8.36
N LEU A 506 -2.42 26.56 -8.61
CA LEU A 506 -2.99 25.33 -8.05
C LEU A 506 -2.15 24.88 -6.85
N TYR A 507 -2.80 24.57 -5.74
CA TYR A 507 -2.14 24.11 -4.52
C TYR A 507 -2.30 22.59 -4.37
N VAL A 508 -1.18 21.87 -4.32
CA VAL A 508 -1.13 20.41 -4.31
C VAL A 508 -0.37 19.89 -3.09
N VAL A 509 -1.00 19.05 -2.28
CA VAL A 509 -0.33 18.34 -1.17
C VAL A 509 0.06 16.94 -1.65
N THR A 510 1.34 16.58 -1.53
CA THR A 510 1.87 15.29 -1.99
C THR A 510 3.15 14.93 -1.23
N PRO A 511 3.47 13.64 -1.04
CA PRO A 511 4.73 13.22 -0.44
C PRO A 511 5.91 13.22 -1.43
N LEU A 512 5.71 13.66 -2.67
CA LEU A 512 6.81 13.84 -3.64
C LEU A 512 7.78 14.92 -3.17
N THR A 513 9.07 14.73 -3.48
CA THR A 513 10.09 15.75 -3.23
C THR A 513 9.99 16.88 -4.25
N THR A 514 10.71 17.98 -4.01
CA THR A 514 10.73 19.12 -4.94
C THR A 514 11.33 18.72 -6.29
N GLU A 515 12.37 17.88 -6.29
CA GLU A 515 12.99 17.37 -7.52
C GLU A 515 12.00 16.56 -8.35
N GLN A 516 11.26 15.66 -7.70
CA GLN A 516 10.24 14.84 -8.35
C GLN A 516 9.07 15.69 -8.86
N MET A 517 8.65 16.71 -8.11
CA MET A 517 7.59 17.63 -8.53
C MET A 517 7.99 18.49 -9.73
N ASN A 518 9.28 18.75 -9.97
CA ASN A 518 9.73 19.49 -11.14
C ASN A 518 9.58 18.69 -12.45
N GLU A 519 9.51 17.35 -12.36
CA GLU A 519 9.24 16.47 -13.51
C GLU A 519 7.74 16.33 -13.79
N VAL A 520 6.87 16.72 -12.86
CA VAL A 520 5.41 16.64 -13.02
C VAL A 520 4.93 17.79 -13.90
N ASP A 521 4.37 17.45 -15.06
CA ASP A 521 3.80 18.41 -16.02
C ASP A 521 2.27 18.40 -16.06
N SER A 522 1.66 17.42 -15.40
CA SER A 522 0.23 17.17 -15.54
C SER A 522 -0.41 16.55 -14.31
N VAL A 523 -1.70 16.83 -14.16
CA VAL A 523 -2.57 16.23 -13.15
C VAL A 523 -3.70 15.47 -13.83
N ALA A 524 -3.92 14.23 -13.44
CA ALA A 524 -4.98 13.39 -14.00
C ALA A 524 -6.04 13.07 -12.94
N SER A 525 -7.31 13.28 -13.29
CA SER A 525 -8.43 13.01 -12.39
C SER A 525 -8.65 11.51 -12.23
N LEU A 526 -8.69 11.03 -10.98
CA LEU A 526 -8.95 9.64 -10.63
C LEU A 526 -10.45 9.41 -10.37
N GLN A 527 -11.06 8.49 -11.11
CA GLN A 527 -12.42 8.03 -10.83
C GLN A 527 -12.38 6.91 -9.78
N GLY A 528 -13.24 6.97 -8.76
CA GLY A 528 -13.35 5.89 -7.76
C GLY A 528 -12.27 5.86 -6.67
N VAL A 529 -11.36 6.85 -6.67
CA VAL A 529 -10.38 7.08 -5.58
C VAL A 529 -10.75 8.41 -4.90
N PRO A 530 -11.76 8.42 -4.01
CA PRO A 530 -12.17 9.63 -3.33
C PRO A 530 -11.10 10.07 -2.32
N LEU A 531 -11.10 11.36 -1.98
CA LEU A 531 -10.36 11.84 -0.81
C LEU A 531 -10.92 11.14 0.43
N PRO A 532 -10.08 10.46 1.24
CA PRO A 532 -10.52 9.84 2.48
C PRO A 532 -11.28 10.83 3.36
N PRO A 533 -12.55 10.56 3.73
CA PRO A 533 -13.36 11.47 4.54
C PRO A 533 -12.69 11.85 5.86
N ALA A 534 -11.88 10.95 6.42
CA ALA A 534 -11.14 11.17 7.65
C ALA A 534 -10.20 12.39 7.59
N PHE A 535 -9.63 12.73 6.43
CA PHE A 535 -8.79 13.93 6.28
C PHE A 535 -9.56 15.24 6.44
N ILE A 536 -10.88 15.23 6.17
CA ILE A 536 -11.76 16.39 6.34
C ILE A 536 -12.39 16.38 7.73
N GLN A 537 -12.90 15.24 8.17
CA GLN A 537 -13.68 15.11 9.40
C GLN A 537 -12.87 15.32 10.68
N THR A 538 -11.57 14.98 10.66
CA THR A 538 -10.71 15.08 11.84
C THR A 538 -10.14 16.49 12.06
N GLN A 539 -10.38 17.43 11.14
CA GLN A 539 -9.78 18.76 11.22
C GLN A 539 -10.32 19.59 12.38
N PRO A 540 -9.44 20.36 13.07
CA PRO A 540 -9.88 21.28 14.11
C PRO A 540 -10.82 22.35 13.52
N HIS A 541 -11.88 22.68 14.26
CA HIS A 541 -12.94 23.59 13.79
C HIS A 541 -12.45 24.99 13.40
N THR A 542 -11.29 25.42 13.91
CA THR A 542 -10.72 26.76 13.77
C THR A 542 -9.91 26.98 12.48
N HIS A 543 -9.46 25.92 11.78
CA HIS A 543 -8.63 26.01 10.57
C HIS A 543 -9.07 24.96 9.55
N LYS A 544 -10.01 25.34 8.66
CA LYS A 544 -10.57 24.42 7.65
C LYS A 544 -10.16 24.83 6.23
N PRO A 545 -8.91 24.56 5.79
CA PRO A 545 -8.49 24.84 4.41
C PRO A 545 -9.31 24.04 3.38
N TYR A 546 -10.02 23.00 3.80
CA TYR A 546 -10.88 22.17 2.95
C TYR A 546 -12.39 22.47 3.10
N ILE A 547 -12.77 23.50 3.86
CA ILE A 547 -14.18 23.92 3.97
C ILE A 547 -14.23 25.40 3.63
N LEU A 548 -14.84 25.74 2.50
CA LEU A 548 -15.19 27.10 2.14
C LEU A 548 -16.25 27.60 3.15
N SER A 549 -15.83 28.28 4.23
CA SER A 549 -16.77 29.06 5.01
C SER A 549 -17.27 30.20 4.13
N ARG A 550 -18.58 30.31 3.92
CA ARG A 550 -19.15 31.62 3.58
C ARG A 550 -18.83 32.52 4.76
N SER A 551 -17.86 33.40 4.59
CA SER A 551 -17.72 34.56 5.46
C SER A 551 -18.99 35.37 5.27
N ASP A 552 -19.93 35.25 6.20
CA ASP A 552 -20.80 36.37 6.53
C ASP A 552 -19.89 37.44 7.10
N ASP A 553 -19.26 38.24 6.23
CA ASP A 553 -18.73 39.53 6.62
C ASP A 553 -18.75 40.48 5.43
N SER A 554 -19.64 41.45 5.56
CA SER A 554 -19.72 42.68 4.82
C SER A 554 -18.41 43.45 4.94
N SER A 555 -17.59 43.44 3.90
CA SER A 555 -16.84 44.63 3.52
C SER A 555 -16.51 44.62 2.04
N THR A 556 -16.88 45.73 1.42
CA THR A 556 -16.75 46.10 0.02
C THR A 556 -15.30 46.08 -0.43
N VAL A 557 -14.80 44.94 -0.89
CA VAL A 557 -13.64 44.89 -1.78
C VAL A 557 -14.18 45.13 -3.19
N LYS A 558 -13.91 46.32 -3.74
CA LYS A 558 -14.13 46.63 -5.15
C LYS A 558 -13.30 45.67 -6.00
N ARG A 559 -13.87 44.53 -6.39
CA ARG A 559 -13.34 43.69 -7.47
C ARG A 559 -13.57 44.42 -8.78
N SER A 560 -12.51 44.96 -9.39
CA SER A 560 -12.52 45.30 -10.81
C SER A 560 -12.53 44.00 -11.60
N SER A 561 -13.70 43.39 -11.76
CA SER A 561 -13.85 42.12 -12.46
C SER A 561 -14.55 42.33 -13.80
N THR A 562 -13.81 42.83 -14.77
CA THR A 562 -14.11 42.60 -16.19
C THR A 562 -13.02 41.67 -16.71
N GLY A 563 -13.30 40.36 -16.73
CA GLY A 563 -12.35 39.36 -17.22
C GLY A 563 -12.82 37.93 -17.06
N VAL A 564 -12.35 37.07 -17.97
CA VAL A 564 -12.60 35.62 -18.09
C VAL A 564 -12.44 34.84 -16.77
N ILE A 565 -11.66 35.41 -15.83
CA ILE A 565 -11.29 34.80 -14.54
C ILE A 565 -12.42 34.86 -13.50
N ALA A 566 -13.16 35.96 -13.38
CA ALA A 566 -14.24 36.10 -12.39
C ALA A 566 -15.42 35.14 -12.65
N ASP A 567 -15.55 34.76 -13.91
CA ASP A 567 -16.59 33.89 -14.46
C ASP A 567 -16.39 32.40 -14.12
N LEU A 568 -15.18 31.97 -13.75
CA LEU A 568 -14.85 30.56 -13.52
C LEU A 568 -15.61 29.97 -12.32
N TYR A 569 -15.93 30.76 -11.27
CA TYR A 569 -16.76 30.31 -10.14
C TYR A 569 -18.15 30.98 -10.06
N ALA A 570 -18.48 31.90 -10.97
CA ALA A 570 -19.77 32.58 -11.01
C ALA A 570 -21.01 31.66 -10.93
N PRO A 571 -21.03 30.45 -11.55
CA PRO A 571 -22.18 29.54 -11.46
C PRO A 571 -22.53 29.08 -10.04
N PHE A 572 -21.56 29.08 -9.12
CA PHE A 572 -21.73 28.64 -7.72
C PHE A 572 -22.01 29.82 -6.77
N ILE A 573 -21.76 31.05 -7.21
CA ILE A 573 -21.92 32.26 -6.40
C ILE A 573 -23.36 32.81 -6.51
N SER A 574 -24.09 32.53 -7.60
CA SER A 574 -25.41 33.13 -7.84
C SER A 574 -26.58 32.12 -7.95
N ARG A 575 -26.88 31.36 -6.88
CA ARG A 575 -28.21 30.72 -6.74
C ARG A 575 -28.85 30.74 -5.34
N SER A 576 -28.22 31.35 -4.34
CA SER A 576 -28.87 31.56 -3.02
C SER A 576 -29.46 32.97 -2.82
N ALA A 577 -29.23 33.91 -3.74
CA ALA A 577 -29.76 35.28 -3.61
C ALA A 577 -31.19 35.44 -4.19
N ASN A 578 -31.65 34.55 -5.08
CA ASN A 578 -32.97 34.66 -5.72
C ASN A 578 -34.10 33.85 -5.07
N MET A 579 -33.84 33.18 -3.94
CA MET A 579 -34.90 32.50 -3.17
C MET A 579 -35.52 33.36 -2.07
N ASN A 580 -34.88 34.48 -1.68
CA ASN A 580 -35.39 35.36 -0.63
C ASN A 580 -36.11 36.62 -1.13
N MET A 581 -36.05 36.96 -2.43
CA MET A 581 -36.85 38.07 -2.99
C MET A 581 -38.24 37.65 -3.51
N ARG A 582 -38.51 36.36 -3.72
CA ARG A 582 -39.85 35.89 -4.13
C ARG A 582 -40.81 35.57 -2.98
N LYS A 583 -40.35 35.60 -1.73
CA LYS A 583 -41.20 35.41 -0.53
C LYS A 583 -41.60 36.70 0.18
N GLN A 584 -41.12 37.86 -0.27
CA GLN A 584 -41.43 39.16 0.35
C GLN A 584 -42.31 40.08 -0.53
N GLN A 585 -42.57 39.71 -1.78
CA GLN A 585 -43.52 40.40 -2.68
C GLN A 585 -44.92 39.74 -2.76
N GLN A 586 -45.18 38.66 -2.03
CA GLN A 586 -46.51 38.02 -1.93
C GLN A 586 -47.19 38.18 -0.56
N ARG A 587 -46.76 39.16 0.25
CA ARG A 587 -47.40 39.48 1.55
C ARG A 587 -47.93 40.91 1.68
N ASN A 588 -47.89 41.71 0.62
CA ASN A 588 -48.40 43.09 0.61
C ASN A 588 -49.35 43.39 -0.56
N ASN A 589 -50.00 42.40 -1.17
CA ASN A 589 -51.17 42.63 -2.02
C ASN A 589 -52.06 41.39 -2.03
N VAL A 590 -53.30 41.60 -1.55
CA VAL A 590 -54.45 40.68 -1.37
C VAL A 590 -54.43 39.86 -0.09
#